data_AF-A0A5Q4VI51-F1
#
_entry.id   AF-A0A5Q4VI51-F1
#
_cell.length_a   1.000
_cell.length_b   1.000
_cell.length_c   1.000
_cell.angle_alpha   90.00
_cell.angle_beta   90.00
_cell.angle_gamma   90.00
#
_symmetry.space_group_name_H-M   'P 1'
#
loop_
_entity.id
_entity.type
_entity.pdbx_description
1 polymer ?
#
loop_
_entity_poly.entity_id
_entity_poly.type
_entity_poly.pdbx_seq_one_letter_code
_entity_poly.pdbx_strand_id
1 'polypeptide(L)'
;MRYADSAADLQMLIHGYPDLIPSVFLRDDGLAAYYYDGFSLRELRSFFNSDPDQELCGRFGLGAGEWREAVEMALVARAVLERRRSLK
;
A
#
# COMPACT_ATOMS: atom_id res chain seq x y z
N MET A 1 5.31 11.20 -12.65
CA MET A 1 4.12 10.65 -11.97
C MET A 1 4.27 10.97 -10.49
N ARG A 2 3.22 11.40 -9.80
CA ARG A 2 3.30 11.71 -8.35
C ARG A 2 3.03 10.43 -7.55
N TYR A 3 3.87 10.15 -6.57
CA TYR A 3 3.64 9.09 -5.59
C TYR A 3 2.76 9.63 -4.45
N ALA A 4 1.98 8.74 -3.84
CA ALA A 4 1.20 9.03 -2.66
C ALA A 4 2.12 9.15 -1.44
N ASP A 5 1.82 10.12 -0.57
CA ASP A 5 2.54 10.32 0.69
C ASP A 5 1.81 9.68 1.89
N SER A 6 0.56 9.23 1.70
CA SER A 6 -0.27 8.56 2.71
C SER A 6 -1.35 7.71 2.06
N ALA A 7 -2.03 6.86 2.84
CA ALA A 7 -3.18 6.08 2.41
C ALA A 7 -4.35 6.96 1.96
N ALA A 8 -4.57 8.10 2.63
CA ALA A 8 -5.60 9.06 2.25
C ALA A 8 -5.28 9.72 0.88
N ASP A 9 -4.05 10.17 0.68
CA ASP A 9 -3.59 10.75 -0.59
C ASP A 9 -3.65 9.70 -1.72
N LEU A 10 -3.30 8.44 -1.43
CA LEU A 10 -3.44 7.33 -2.35
C LEU A 10 -4.89 7.12 -2.79
N GLN A 11 -5.86 7.15 -1.87
CA GLN A 11 -7.28 7.05 -2.22
C GLN A 11 -7.71 8.19 -3.15
N MET A 12 -7.26 9.42 -2.89
CA MET A 12 -7.54 10.57 -3.75
C MET A 12 -6.97 10.38 -5.16
N LEU A 13 -5.72 9.92 -5.28
CA LEU A 13 -5.07 9.66 -6.56
C LEU A 13 -5.78 8.53 -7.34
N ILE A 14 -6.11 7.42 -6.68
CA ILE A 14 -6.85 6.30 -7.28
C ILE A 14 -8.22 6.76 -7.80
N HIS A 15 -8.91 7.62 -7.05
CA HIS A 15 -10.21 8.15 -7.45
C HIS A 15 -10.10 9.14 -8.61
N GLY A 16 -9.08 10.00 -8.62
CA GLY A 16 -8.81 10.95 -9.71
C GLY A 16 -8.36 10.28 -11.01
N TYR A 17 -7.83 9.07 -10.94
CA TYR A 17 -7.30 8.33 -12.09
C TYR A 17 -7.82 6.87 -12.12
N PRO A 18 -9.12 6.67 -12.38
CA PRO A 18 -9.75 5.35 -12.26
C PRO A 18 -9.21 4.31 -13.25
N ASP A 19 -8.67 4.74 -14.39
CA ASP A 19 -8.14 3.85 -15.43
C ASP A 19 -6.72 3.35 -15.14
N LEU A 20 -6.01 4.00 -14.21
CA LEU A 20 -4.65 3.61 -13.83
C LEU A 20 -4.65 2.51 -12.77
N ILE A 21 -3.68 1.60 -12.83
CA ILE A 21 -3.50 0.56 -11.82
C ILE A 21 -3.05 1.23 -10.51
N PRO A 22 -3.66 0.93 -9.34
CA PRO A 22 -3.37 1.62 -8.08
C PRO A 22 -1.88 1.68 -7.68
N SER A 23 -1.09 0.66 -8.03
CA SER A 23 0.32 0.58 -7.65
C SER A 23 1.21 1.63 -8.30
N VAL A 24 0.79 2.28 -9.40
CA VAL A 24 1.57 3.35 -10.04
C VAL A 24 1.76 4.58 -9.15
N PHE A 25 0.94 4.70 -8.09
CA PHE A 25 1.02 5.77 -7.11
C PHE A 25 1.84 5.36 -5.87
N LEU A 26 2.29 4.10 -5.78
CA LEU A 26 3.21 3.67 -4.73
C LEU A 26 4.64 3.92 -5.19
N ARG A 27 5.52 4.34 -4.26
CA ARG A 27 6.94 4.50 -4.58
C ARG A 27 7.58 3.13 -4.78
N ASP A 28 8.28 2.94 -5.90
CA ASP A 28 8.80 1.63 -6.33
C ASP A 28 9.80 1.01 -5.33
N ASP A 29 10.60 1.82 -4.66
CA ASP A 29 11.55 1.41 -3.61
C ASP A 29 10.96 1.45 -2.19
N GLY A 30 9.66 1.77 -2.08
CA GLY A 30 8.97 1.94 -0.81
C GLY A 30 8.40 0.64 -0.24
N LEU A 31 8.24 0.62 1.08
CA LEU A 31 7.67 -0.53 1.80
C LEU A 31 6.24 -0.85 1.33
N ALA A 32 5.45 0.16 0.92
CA ALA A 32 4.10 -0.06 0.40
C ALA A 32 4.10 -0.87 -0.92
N ALA A 33 5.04 -0.61 -1.83
CA ALA A 33 5.18 -1.37 -3.07
C ALA A 33 5.62 -2.81 -2.78
N TYR A 34 6.61 -2.98 -1.88
CA TYR A 34 7.04 -4.29 -1.40
C TYR A 34 5.87 -5.13 -0.88
N TYR A 35 5.02 -4.54 -0.03
CA TYR A 35 3.84 -5.23 0.50
C TYR A 35 2.79 -5.52 -0.58
N TYR A 36 2.52 -4.57 -1.48
CA TYR A 36 1.52 -4.72 -2.53
C TYR A 36 1.83 -5.86 -3.51
N ASP A 37 3.11 -6.01 -3.87
CA ASP A 37 3.58 -7.03 -4.82
C ASP A 37 3.70 -8.41 -4.18
N GLY A 38 4.16 -8.47 -2.93
CA GLY A 38 4.49 -9.72 -2.25
C GLY A 38 3.32 -10.45 -1.59
N PHE A 39 2.22 -9.76 -1.28
CA PHE A 39 1.22 -10.28 -0.34
C PHE A 39 -0.22 -10.14 -0.82
N SER A 40 -1.07 -11.07 -0.38
CA SER A 40 -2.51 -11.05 -0.62
C SER A 40 -3.23 -10.03 0.26
N LEU A 41 -4.45 -9.63 -0.11
CA LEU A 41 -5.27 -8.74 0.72
C LEU A 41 -5.47 -9.28 2.15
N ARG A 42 -5.57 -10.60 2.33
CA ARG A 42 -5.70 -11.23 3.65
C ARG A 42 -4.45 -11.05 4.49
N GLU A 43 -3.28 -11.25 3.91
CA GLU A 43 -2.00 -11.08 4.60
C GLU A 43 -1.76 -9.61 4.97
N LEU A 44 -2.06 -8.68 4.05
CA LEU A 44 -1.99 -7.24 4.31
C LEU A 44 -2.89 -6.82 5.49
N ARG A 45 -4.11 -7.38 5.59
CA ARG A 45 -4.96 -7.17 6.78
C ARG A 45 -4.32 -7.70 8.05
N SER A 46 -3.62 -8.83 7.98
CA SER A 46 -2.91 -9.39 9.13
C SER A 46 -1.78 -8.48 9.57
N PHE A 47 -0.94 -8.01 8.64
CA PHE A 47 0.16 -7.10 8.93
C PHE A 47 -0.34 -5.79 9.53
N PHE A 48 -1.40 -5.20 8.97
CA PHE A 48 -1.94 -3.94 9.47
C PHE A 48 -2.36 -4.02 10.96
N ASN A 49 -2.84 -5.19 11.39
CA ASN A 49 -3.25 -5.45 12.77
C ASN A 49 -2.13 -6.02 13.66
N SER A 50 -0.93 -6.21 13.13
CA SER A 50 0.24 -6.75 13.86
C SER A 50 1.19 -5.62 14.25
N ASP A 51 2.03 -5.86 15.25
CA ASP A 51 3.08 -4.92 15.62
C ASP A 51 4.03 -4.66 14.45
N PRO A 52 4.59 -3.44 14.34
CA PRO A 52 5.54 -3.11 13.29
C PRO A 52 6.75 -4.03 13.29
N ASP A 53 7.02 -4.60 12.11
CA ASP A 53 8.20 -5.43 11.88
C ASP A 53 9.46 -4.56 12.00
N GLN A 54 10.23 -4.78 13.06
CA GLN A 54 11.42 -3.98 13.38
C GLN A 54 12.53 -4.15 12.33
N GLU A 55 12.65 -5.32 11.70
CA GLU A 55 13.65 -5.56 10.67
C GLU A 55 13.29 -4.77 9.41
N LEU A 56 12.03 -4.83 8.99
CA LEU A 56 11.56 -4.05 7.84
C LEU A 56 11.58 -2.54 8.13
N CYS A 57 11.22 -2.10 9.32
CA CYS A 57 11.37 -0.70 9.74
C CYS A 57 12.83 -0.24 9.57
N GLY A 58 13.80 -1.03 10.07
CA GLY A 58 15.23 -0.73 9.91
C GLY A 58 15.69 -0.72 8.45
N ARG A 59 15.26 -1.71 7.66
CA ARG A 59 15.63 -1.84 6.25
C ARG A 59 15.16 -0.66 5.39
N PHE A 60 13.95 -0.15 5.64
CA PHE A 60 13.35 0.95 4.89
C PHE A 60 13.53 2.32 5.57
N GLY A 61 14.18 2.36 6.74
CA GLY A 61 14.42 3.60 7.49
C GLY A 61 13.15 4.25 8.02
N LEU A 62 12.16 3.44 8.42
CA LEU A 62 10.82 3.90 8.83
C LEU A 62 10.63 3.77 10.33
N GLY A 63 9.88 4.71 10.91
CA GLY A 63 9.29 4.57 12.22
C GLY A 63 8.06 3.66 12.21
N ALA A 64 7.60 3.26 13.40
CA ALA A 64 6.42 2.42 13.59
C ALA A 64 5.15 2.96 12.90
N GLY A 65 4.92 4.27 12.96
CA GLY A 65 3.79 4.93 12.30
C GLY A 65 3.88 4.88 10.78
N GLU A 66 5.06 5.17 10.23
CA GLU A 66 5.31 5.16 8.79
C GLU A 66 5.24 3.73 8.22
N TRP A 67 5.67 2.72 8.99
CA TRP A 67 5.47 1.32 8.64
C TRP A 67 3.98 0.99 8.51
N ARG A 68 3.16 1.40 9.48
CA ARG A 68 1.72 1.10 9.45
C ARG A 68 1.02 1.84 8.31
N GLU A 69 1.41 3.08 8.04
CA GLU A 69 0.94 3.86 6.90
C GLU A 69 1.27 3.15 5.58
N ALA A 70 2.50 2.64 5.41
CA ALA A 70 2.91 1.92 4.21
C ALA A 70 2.12 0.62 4.01
N VAL A 71 1.84 -0.13 5.09
CA VAL A 71 0.99 -1.32 5.04
C VAL A 71 -0.45 -0.94 4.65
N GLU A 72 -0.98 0.17 5.18
CA GLU A 72 -2.31 0.67 4.83
C GLU A 72 -2.40 1.08 3.35
N MET A 73 -1.39 1.78 2.84
CA MET A 73 -1.31 2.13 1.42
C MET A 73 -1.33 0.88 0.52
N ALA A 74 -0.54 -0.14 0.86
CA ALA A 74 -0.54 -1.41 0.14
C ALA A 74 -1.92 -2.09 0.19
N LEU A 75 -2.56 -2.09 1.35
CA LEU A 75 -3.91 -2.62 1.57
C LEU A 75 -4.94 -1.91 0.68
N VAL A 76 -4.94 -0.57 0.66
CA VAL A 76 -5.85 0.25 -0.16
C VAL A 76 -5.66 -0.06 -1.64
N ALA A 77 -4.42 -0.01 -2.13
CA ALA A 77 -4.11 -0.30 -3.53
C ALA A 77 -4.58 -1.70 -3.93
N ARG A 78 -4.32 -2.71 -3.09
CA ARG A 78 -4.70 -4.09 -3.34
C ARG A 78 -6.21 -4.30 -3.33
N ALA A 79 -6.90 -3.73 -2.35
CA ALA A 79 -8.36 -3.83 -2.24
C ALA A 79 -9.06 -3.25 -3.47
N VAL A 80 -8.57 -2.12 -3.99
CA VAL A 80 -9.10 -1.51 -5.21
C VAL A 80 -8.84 -2.41 -6.42
N LEU A 81 -7.63 -2.94 -6.57
CA LEU A 81 -7.31 -3.86 -7.66
C LEU A 81 -8.23 -5.08 -7.66
N GLU A 82 -8.39 -5.73 -6.50
CA GLU A 82 -9.24 -6.92 -6.37
C GLU A 82 -10.69 -6.61 -6.68
N ARG A 83 -11.23 -5.49 -6.17
CA ARG A 83 -12.59 -5.05 -6.48
C ARG A 83 -12.80 -4.83 -7.99
N ARG A 84 -11.84 -4.20 -8.66
CA ARG A 84 -11.89 -3.98 -10.12
C ARG A 84 -11.83 -5.29 -10.91
N ARG A 85 -11.14 -6.31 -10.40
CA ARG A 85 -11.11 -7.66 -11.00
C ARG A 85 -12.43 -8.41 -10.81
N SER A 86 -13.11 -8.25 -9.69
CA SER A 86 -14.41 -8.89 -9.43
C SER A 86 -15.59 -8.29 -10.20
N LEU A 87 -15.43 -7.09 -10.75
CA LEU A 87 -16.45 -6.38 -11.54
C LEU A 87 -16.32 -6.61 -13.06
N LYS A 88 -15.27 -7.32 -13.49
CA LYS A 88 -15.05 -7.72 -14.88
C LYS A 88 -15.45 -9.17 -15.07
#